data_AF-I8UPI4-F1
#
_entry.id   AF-I8UPI4-F1
#
_cell.length_a   1.000
_cell.length_b   1.000
_cell.length_c   1.000
_cell.angle_alpha   90.00
_cell.angle_beta   90.00
_cell.angle_gamma   90.00
#
_symmetry.space_group_name_H-M   'P 1'
#
loop_
_entity.id
_entity.type
_entity.pdbx_description
1 polymer ?
#
loop_
_entity_poly.entity_id
_entity_poly.type
_entity_poly.pdbx_seq_one_letter_code
_entity_poly.pdbx_strand_id
1 'polypeptide(L)'
;MLFVKCRLTARFFHYEWHILLSVRTRKGIPVITFKIQERHAMMYIDNEVLEKMIMTIVEGFDRVEKKLDSMMRVKDCMDGDKLLDNYDLARLLGVSLRTVARYREKGLIRYYQTDENGKNFYRSSDVQEFLQQRGKKK
;
A
#
# COMPACT_ATOMS: atom_id res chain seq x y z
N MET A 1 -4.07 -30.02 54.02
CA MET A 1 -3.38 -29.73 52.75
C MET A 1 -3.58 -30.92 51.82
N LEU A 2 -4.61 -30.91 50.96
CA LEU A 2 -4.92 -32.03 50.06
C LEU A 2 -4.17 -31.85 48.74
N PHE A 3 -3.16 -32.69 48.51
CA PHE A 3 -2.49 -32.81 47.21
C PHE A 3 -3.40 -33.55 46.23
N VAL A 4 -3.93 -32.84 45.23
CA VAL A 4 -4.64 -33.41 44.08
C VAL A 4 -3.60 -33.75 43.01
N LYS A 5 -3.38 -35.03 42.71
CA LYS A 5 -2.57 -35.45 41.56
C LYS A 5 -3.40 -35.31 40.29
N CYS A 6 -3.27 -34.19 39.61
CA CYS A 6 -3.83 -33.97 38.28
C CYS A 6 -2.82 -34.45 37.22
N ARG A 7 -3.22 -35.34 36.32
CA ARG A 7 -2.36 -35.78 35.20
C ARG A 7 -2.93 -35.20 33.91
N LEU A 8 -2.31 -34.14 33.39
CA LEU A 8 -2.54 -33.69 32.02
C LEU A 8 -1.85 -34.67 31.08
N THR A 9 -2.60 -35.21 30.12
CA THR A 9 -2.01 -35.88 28.96
C THR A 9 -2.53 -35.18 27.71
N ALA A 10 -1.66 -34.37 27.09
CA ALA A 10 -1.89 -33.85 25.75
C ALA A 10 -1.44 -34.93 24.75
N ARG A 11 -2.31 -35.29 23.80
CA ARG A 11 -1.94 -36.13 22.66
C ARG A 11 -2.11 -35.31 21.39
N PHE A 12 -1.04 -35.22 20.61
CA PHE A 12 -1.08 -34.64 19.27
C PHE A 12 -1.53 -35.73 18.30
N PHE A 13 -2.71 -35.56 17.73
CA PHE A 13 -3.04 -36.20 16.46
C PHE A 13 -2.92 -35.11 15.39
N HIS A 14 -2.41 -35.49 14.22
CA HIS A 14 -2.21 -34.58 13.09
C HIS A 14 -3.45 -33.66 12.95
N TYR A 15 -3.22 -32.34 12.93
CA TYR A 15 -4.17 -31.23 12.75
C TYR A 15 -5.32 -31.02 13.77
N GLU A 16 -5.47 -31.80 14.85
CA GLU A 16 -6.41 -31.44 15.95
C GLU A 16 -5.76 -31.52 17.34
N TRP A 17 -5.96 -30.46 18.14
CA TRP A 17 -5.53 -30.41 19.54
C TRP A 17 -6.63 -30.96 20.45
N HIS A 18 -6.32 -32.05 21.17
CA HIS A 18 -7.21 -32.57 22.21
C HIS A 18 -6.49 -32.60 23.55
N ILE A 19 -6.98 -31.79 24.50
CA ILE A 19 -6.53 -31.82 25.89
C ILE A 19 -7.50 -32.71 26.69
N LEU A 20 -7.02 -33.87 27.12
CA LEU A 20 -7.75 -34.73 28.05
C LEU A 20 -7.29 -34.45 29.48
N LEU A 21 -8.16 -33.80 30.25
CA LEU A 21 -7.99 -33.59 31.69
C LEU A 21 -8.70 -34.71 32.45
N SER A 22 -7.94 -35.51 33.20
CA SER A 22 -8.49 -36.54 34.09
C SER A 22 -8.14 -36.20 35.54
N VAL A 23 -9.17 -35.95 36.35
CA VAL A 23 -9.03 -35.73 37.79
C VAL A 23 -9.50 -36.99 38.52
N ARG A 24 -8.63 -37.57 39.37
CA ARG A 24 -8.95 -38.76 40.17
C ARG A 24 -9.03 -38.38 41.65
N THR A 25 -10.17 -38.62 42.29
CA THR A 25 -10.30 -38.54 43.76
C THR A 25 -10.22 -39.95 44.39
N ARG A 26 -9.83 -40.06 45.67
CA ARG A 26 -9.51 -41.34 46.35
C ARG A 26 -10.66 -42.37 46.38
N LYS A 27 -11.90 -42.03 46.00
CA LYS A 27 -13.06 -42.95 46.07
C LYS A 27 -13.45 -43.58 44.73
N GLY A 28 -12.61 -43.51 43.70
CA GLY A 28 -12.77 -44.33 42.49
C GLY A 28 -13.95 -43.96 41.58
N ILE A 29 -14.60 -42.81 41.79
CA ILE A 29 -15.68 -42.34 40.91
C ILE A 29 -15.05 -41.49 39.78
N PRO A 30 -15.20 -41.86 38.50
CA PRO A 30 -14.70 -41.06 37.40
C PRO A 30 -15.60 -39.84 37.20
N VAL A 31 -15.04 -38.63 37.35
CA VAL A 31 -15.76 -37.38 37.08
C VAL A 31 -15.38 -36.91 35.67
N ILE A 32 -16.37 -36.98 34.79
CA ILE A 32 -16.59 -36.20 33.55
C ILE A 32 -15.33 -35.84 32.75
N THR A 33 -15.13 -36.52 31.62
CA THR A 33 -14.24 -36.06 30.55
C THR A 33 -14.84 -34.85 29.85
N PHE A 34 -14.27 -33.66 30.05
CA PHE A 34 -14.61 -32.49 29.25
C PHE A 34 -13.82 -32.55 27.92
N LYS A 35 -14.54 -32.70 26.80
CA LYS A 35 -13.97 -32.49 25.46
C LYS A 35 -14.08 -31.00 25.14
N ILE A 36 -12.97 -30.29 25.13
CA ILE A 36 -12.89 -28.95 24.52
C ILE A 36 -12.38 -29.15 23.10
N GLN A 37 -13.21 -28.81 22.12
CA GLN A 37 -12.87 -28.85 20.70
C GLN A 37 -12.77 -27.42 20.20
N GLU A 38 -11.55 -26.92 19.97
CA GLU A 38 -11.37 -25.66 19.26
C GLU A 38 -11.54 -25.92 17.75
N ARG A 39 -12.66 -25.47 17.18
CA ARG A 39 -12.86 -25.47 15.73
C ARG A 39 -12.07 -24.33 15.10
N HIS A 40 -10.82 -24.57 14.73
CA HIS A 40 -10.14 -23.70 13.78
C HIS A 40 -10.61 -24.11 12.38
N ALA A 41 -11.51 -23.33 11.79
CA ALA A 41 -11.94 -23.52 10.41
C ALA A 41 -10.78 -23.16 9.47
N MET A 42 -10.02 -24.18 9.06
CA MET A 42 -8.95 -24.02 8.09
C MET A 42 -9.59 -23.93 6.69
N MET A 43 -9.81 -22.70 6.19
CA MET A 43 -10.23 -22.50 4.80
C MET A 43 -9.05 -22.86 3.89
N TYR A 44 -9.11 -24.07 3.33
CA TYR A 44 -8.28 -24.41 2.18
C TYR A 44 -8.81 -23.64 0.97
N ILE A 45 -7.98 -22.79 0.37
CA ILE A 45 -8.29 -22.18 -0.92
C ILE A 45 -7.86 -23.18 -1.98
N ASP A 46 -8.82 -23.62 -2.79
CA ASP A 46 -8.52 -24.54 -3.90
C ASP A 46 -7.54 -23.89 -4.89
N ASN A 47 -6.59 -24.68 -5.39
CA ASN A 47 -5.55 -24.21 -6.30
C ASN A 47 -6.13 -23.53 -7.55
N GLU A 48 -7.28 -23.99 -8.05
CA GLU A 48 -7.97 -23.39 -9.20
C GLU A 48 -8.52 -21.99 -8.89
N VAL A 49 -8.99 -21.76 -7.66
CA VAL A 49 -9.47 -20.45 -7.20
C VAL A 49 -8.28 -19.50 -7.03
N LEU A 50 -7.19 -20.00 -6.45
CA LEU A 50 -5.94 -19.24 -6.32
C LEU A 50 -5.38 -18.83 -7.68
N GLU A 51 -5.37 -19.73 -8.66
CA GLU A 51 -4.89 -19.46 -10.01
C GLU A 51 -5.73 -18.38 -10.70
N LYS A 52 -7.07 -18.47 -10.61
CA LYS A 52 -7.97 -17.42 -11.15
C LYS A 52 -7.77 -16.07 -10.48
N MET A 53 -7.54 -16.04 -9.16
CA MET A 53 -7.26 -14.80 -8.43
C MET A 53 -5.94 -14.18 -8.89
N ILE A 54 -4.88 -14.99 -9.05
CA ILE A 54 -3.57 -14.54 -9.52
C ILE A 54 -3.68 -13.99 -10.95
N MET A 55 -4.34 -14.72 -11.86
CA MET A 55 -4.50 -14.25 -13.24
C MET A 55 -5.26 -12.91 -13.31
N THR A 56 -6.34 -12.76 -12.53
CA THR A 56 -7.09 -11.51 -12.45
C THR A 56 -6.23 -10.34 -11.98
N ILE A 57 -5.34 -10.58 -11.00
CA ILE A 57 -4.43 -9.58 -10.48
C ILE A 57 -3.39 -9.19 -11.53
N VAL A 58 -2.77 -10.17 -12.20
CA VAL A 58 -1.77 -9.94 -13.26
C VAL A 58 -2.36 -9.14 -14.42
N GLU A 59 -3.56 -9.50 -14.89
CA GLU A 59 -4.25 -8.74 -15.93
C GLU A 59 -4.57 -7.30 -15.49
N GLY A 60 -4.89 -7.10 -14.21
CA GLY A 60 -5.07 -5.79 -13.61
C GLY A 60 -3.80 -4.94 -13.70
N PHE A 61 -2.64 -5.52 -13.39
CA PHE A 61 -1.35 -4.84 -13.49
C PHE A 61 -0.98 -4.49 -14.93
N ASP A 62 -1.16 -5.41 -15.88
CA ASP A 62 -0.89 -5.15 -17.31
C ASP A 62 -1.71 -3.97 -17.85
N ARG A 63 -2.98 -3.87 -17.44
CA ARG A 63 -3.85 -2.75 -17.84
C ARG A 63 -3.38 -1.43 -17.24
N VAL A 64 -2.92 -1.43 -15.99
CA VAL A 64 -2.37 -0.26 -15.32
C VAL A 64 -1.07 0.18 -15.97
N GLU A 65 -0.15 -0.74 -16.26
CA GLU A 65 1.11 -0.47 -16.93
C GLU A 65 0.90 0.16 -18.31
N LYS A 66 0.05 -0.45 -19.16
CA LYS A 66 -0.28 0.11 -20.50
C LYS A 66 -0.88 1.51 -20.44
N LYS A 67 -1.66 1.81 -19.39
CA LYS A 67 -2.25 3.13 -19.19
C LYS A 67 -1.20 4.14 -18.70
N LEU A 68 -0.25 3.71 -17.87
CA LEU A 68 0.89 4.51 -17.45
C LEU A 68 1.80 4.85 -18.63
N ASP A 69 2.09 3.85 -19.47
CA ASP A 69 2.94 3.97 -20.64
C ASP A 69 2.33 4.93 -21.69
N SER A 70 1.01 4.88 -21.90
CA SER A 70 0.32 5.83 -22.77
C SER A 70 0.30 7.25 -22.20
N MET A 71 0.15 7.40 -20.89
CA MET A 71 0.26 8.70 -20.22
C MET A 71 1.68 9.28 -20.29
N MET A 72 2.72 8.43 -20.26
CA MET A 72 4.11 8.86 -20.42
C MET A 72 4.42 9.34 -21.84
N ARG A 73 3.97 8.61 -22.87
CA ARG A 73 4.19 9.01 -24.29
C ARG A 73 3.54 10.33 -24.67
N VAL A 74 2.40 10.68 -24.04
CA VAL A 74 1.73 11.97 -24.26
C VAL A 74 2.48 13.13 -23.58
N LYS A 75 3.36 12.86 -22.62
CA LYS A 75 4.18 13.88 -21.93
C LYS A 75 5.42 14.31 -22.76
N ASP A 76 5.75 13.58 -23.82
CA ASP A 76 6.98 13.76 -24.62
C ASP A 76 6.80 14.65 -25.88
N CYS A 77 5.60 15.12 -26.21
CA CYS A 77 5.37 15.81 -27.49
C CYS A 77 5.58 17.35 -27.48
N MET A 78 6.34 17.90 -26.53
CA MET A 78 6.84 19.29 -26.59
C MET A 78 8.34 19.33 -26.25
N ASP A 79 9.19 19.38 -27.28
CA ASP A 79 10.64 19.66 -27.22
C ASP A 79 11.50 18.77 -26.30
N GLY A 80 11.02 17.59 -25.87
CA GLY A 80 11.76 16.70 -24.96
C GLY A 80 11.92 17.25 -23.53
N ASP A 81 11.17 18.29 -23.19
CA ASP A 81 11.28 18.98 -21.91
C ASP A 81 10.07 18.67 -21.03
N LYS A 82 10.33 18.22 -19.80
CA LYS A 82 9.26 17.73 -18.93
C LYS A 82 8.37 18.88 -18.49
N LEU A 83 7.09 18.84 -18.87
CA LEU A 83 6.08 19.77 -18.38
C LEU A 83 5.65 19.41 -16.96
N LEU A 84 5.70 20.39 -16.08
CA LEU A 84 5.28 20.35 -14.68
C LEU A 84 3.95 21.08 -14.57
N ASP A 85 3.00 20.51 -13.83
CA ASP A 85 1.80 21.22 -13.43
C ASP A 85 2.05 22.07 -12.16
N ASN A 86 1.01 22.73 -11.65
CA ASN A 86 1.12 23.53 -10.43
C ASN A 86 1.49 22.72 -9.19
N TYR A 87 1.06 21.47 -9.09
CA TYR A 87 1.33 20.60 -7.94
C TYR A 87 2.76 20.07 -7.99
N ASP A 88 3.20 19.61 -9.15
CA ASP A 88 4.56 19.17 -9.43
C ASP A 88 5.56 20.28 -9.13
N LEU A 89 5.28 21.51 -9.59
CA LEU A 89 6.14 22.67 -9.31
C LEU A 89 6.17 23.01 -7.81
N ALA A 90 5.01 23.02 -7.15
CA ALA A 90 4.93 23.31 -5.70
C ALA A 90 5.72 22.28 -4.88
N ARG A 91 5.60 21.00 -5.24
CA ARG A 91 6.34 19.90 -4.62
C ARG A 91 7.84 20.02 -4.87
N LEU A 92 8.25 20.35 -6.10
CA LEU A 92 9.65 20.52 -6.47
C LEU A 92 10.32 21.68 -5.72
N LEU A 93 9.61 22.80 -5.57
CA LEU A 93 10.11 23.99 -4.87
C LEU A 93 9.95 23.90 -3.35
N GLY A 94 9.20 22.93 -2.83
CA GLY A 94 8.86 22.82 -1.41
C GLY A 94 8.00 23.99 -0.90
N VAL A 95 7.11 24.53 -1.74
CA VAL A 95 6.26 25.68 -1.42
C VAL A 95 4.78 25.37 -1.59
N SER A 96 3.92 26.22 -1.02
CA SER A 96 2.47 26.11 -1.22
C SER A 96 2.04 26.53 -2.64
N LEU A 97 0.90 26.04 -3.11
CA LEU A 97 0.28 26.49 -4.37
C LEU A 97 0.02 28.00 -4.39
N ARG A 98 -0.30 28.60 -3.23
CA ARG A 98 -0.49 30.06 -3.10
C ARG A 98 0.82 30.81 -3.38
N THR A 99 1.95 30.25 -2.96
CA THR A 99 3.27 30.81 -3.26
C THR A 99 3.61 30.70 -4.75
N VAL A 100 3.26 29.58 -5.40
CA VAL A 100 3.41 29.43 -6.86
C VAL A 100 2.57 30.46 -7.61
N ALA A 101 1.31 30.66 -7.21
CA ALA A 101 0.44 31.68 -7.78
C ALA A 101 1.07 33.09 -7.66
N ARG A 102 1.60 33.42 -6.47
CA ARG A 102 2.32 34.69 -6.25
C ARG A 102 3.57 34.82 -7.12
N TYR A 103 4.30 33.73 -7.39
CA TYR A 103 5.45 33.76 -8.28
C TYR A 103 5.05 34.05 -9.73
N ARG A 104 3.90 33.55 -10.19
CA ARG A 104 3.33 33.92 -11.49
C ARG A 104 2.90 35.38 -11.55
N GLU A 105 2.13 35.85 -10.55
CA GLU A 105 1.66 37.24 -10.48
C GLU A 105 2.81 38.26 -10.53
N LYS A 106 3.94 37.90 -9.91
CA LYS A 106 5.16 38.71 -9.91
C LYS A 106 6.05 38.50 -11.14
N GLY A 107 5.71 37.59 -12.05
CA GLY A 107 6.53 37.26 -13.23
C GLY A 107 7.88 36.63 -12.89
N LEU A 108 8.03 36.00 -11.71
CA LEU A 108 9.29 35.43 -11.24
C LEU A 108 9.64 34.10 -11.90
N ILE A 109 8.64 33.38 -12.40
CA ILE A 109 8.80 32.10 -13.07
C ILE A 109 8.02 32.12 -14.38
N ARG A 110 8.65 31.63 -15.45
CA ARG A 110 7.99 31.50 -16.76
C ARG A 110 6.90 30.43 -16.67
N TYR A 111 5.75 30.69 -17.27
CA TYR A 111 4.64 29.75 -17.30
C TYR A 111 4.00 29.77 -18.69
N TYR A 112 3.37 28.67 -19.03
CA TYR A 112 2.65 28.48 -20.29
C TYR A 112 1.21 28.11 -19.97
N GLN A 113 0.27 28.68 -20.72
CA GLN A 113 -1.14 28.32 -20.60
C GLN A 113 -1.54 27.49 -21.80
N THR A 114 -2.37 26.47 -21.55
CA THR A 114 -3.05 25.75 -22.63
C THR A 114 -4.31 26.49 -23.03
N ASP A 115 -4.51 26.66 -24.34
CA ASP A 115 -5.61 27.44 -24.93
C ASP A 115 -7.00 26.92 -24.55
N GLU A 116 -7.13 25.62 -24.30
CA GLU A 116 -8.44 24.98 -24.08
C GLU A 116 -8.97 25.11 -22.64
N ASN A 117 -8.09 25.12 -21.64
CA ASN A 117 -8.48 24.95 -20.23
C ASN A 117 -7.90 26.01 -19.28
N GLY A 118 -7.07 26.94 -19.78
CA GLY A 118 -6.38 27.94 -18.95
C GLY A 118 -5.45 27.34 -17.88
N LYS A 119 -5.11 26.04 -18.01
CA LYS A 119 -4.20 25.37 -17.09
C LYS A 119 -2.79 25.90 -17.30
N ASN A 120 -2.13 26.21 -16.19
CA ASN A 120 -0.75 26.68 -16.20
C ASN A 120 0.22 25.49 -16.09
N PHE A 121 1.21 25.48 -16.97
CA PHE A 121 2.30 24.53 -17.04
C PHE A 121 3.65 25.24 -17.00
N TYR A 122 4.68 24.51 -16.55
CA TYR A 122 6.04 25.02 -16.43
C TYR A 122 6.99 24.04 -17.10
N ARG A 123 7.93 24.55 -17.90
CA ARG A 123 8.99 23.73 -18.48
C ARG A 123 10.05 23.43 -17.42
N SER A 124 10.56 22.21 -17.40
CA SER A 124 11.58 21.81 -16.41
C SER A 124 12.88 22.61 -16.57
N SER A 125 13.30 22.92 -17.80
CA SER A 125 14.46 23.79 -18.07
C SER A 125 14.32 25.18 -17.45
N ASP A 126 13.19 25.86 -17.63
CA ASP A 126 12.92 27.19 -17.07
C ASP A 126 12.93 27.17 -15.53
N VAL A 127 12.36 26.12 -14.93
CA VAL A 127 12.37 25.95 -13.47
C VAL A 127 13.79 25.72 -12.96
N GLN A 128 14.62 24.98 -13.69
CA GLN A 128 16.02 24.77 -13.37
C GLN A 128 16.82 26.08 -13.47
N GLU A 129 16.56 26.91 -14.49
CA GLU A 129 17.16 28.24 -14.62
C GLU A 129 16.80 29.13 -13.42
N PHE A 130 15.53 29.13 -13.04
CA PHE A 130 15.03 29.86 -11.87
C PHE A 130 15.72 29.44 -10.56
N LEU A 131 15.93 28.14 -10.35
CA LEU A 131 16.66 27.62 -9.19
C LEU A 131 18.12 28.05 -9.19
N GLN A 132 18.79 28.03 -10.34
CA GLN A 132 20.18 28.48 -10.48
C GLN A 132 20.32 29.98 -10.20
N GLN A 133 19.41 30.81 -10.70
CA GLN A 133 19.42 32.26 -10.42
C GLN A 133 19.24 32.57 -8.93
N ARG A 134 18.43 31.77 -8.21
CA ARG A 134 18.31 31.90 -6.75
C ARG A 134 19.53 31.40 -5.98
N GLY A 135 20.16 30.32 -6.43
CA GLY A 135 21.35 29.74 -5.80
C GLY A 135 22.63 30.57 -5.98
N LYS A 136 22.71 31.39 -7.04
CA LYS A 136 23.86 32.26 -7.35
C LYS A 136 23.91 33.55 -6.52
N LYS A 137 22.91 33.86 -5.70
CA LYS A 137 23.02 34.92 -4.68
C LYS A 137 23.79 34.39 -3.47
N LYS A 138 25.12 34.37 -3.56
CA LYS A 138 26.05 34.34 -2.43
C LYS A 138 27.18 35.30 -2.69
#